data_AF-A0A3S3P9Q1-F1
#
_entry.id   AF-A0A3S3P9Q1-F1
#
_cell.length_a   1.000
_cell.length_b   1.000
_cell.length_c   1.000
_cell.angle_alpha   90.00
_cell.angle_beta   90.00
_cell.angle_gamma   90.00
#
_symmetry.space_group_name_H-M   'P 1'
#
loop_
_entity.id
_entity.type
_entity.pdbx_description
1 polymer ?
#
loop_
_entity_poly.entity_id
_entity_poly.type
_entity_poly.pdbx_seq_one_letter_code
_entity_poly.pdbx_strand_id
1 'polypeptide(L)'
;MEESSKEEIYHEKQRLQFCLLHALNNLLQGKDLFNRADLDAIANQLVHIDLQKENWNPLSLIFKPHHNTLTGNYDINVLIAALEGKGKKVVWHDRRNGASSIDLSLSEEHLIGIILNIPVSKYGGLWRSRHWVALKRIDGLWYNLDSDLDGPKPLKHEEEVREFLDDIISQGGELLILMEFMKKLRRGYYLNNLIALVCVFVSVSCLLVLLLSILRLPDIPLERRDLEFLHPLKFGKRSNEEGRLGELGKRMVAMLPDDLAFTVFVPSEKAFERDLKLLANDSLGQQKENDTFAILSRVLGFSAVPQHLPSVAVPLDGEISFDSVSGFRLDATRVSGETLVVNTVPSEQIDLSKGEIIIHIMCGVIMDPEFAGDHAVGRTEQEQRLVREWYCSQTEYM
;
A
#
# COMPACT_ATOMS: atom_id res chain seq x y z
N MET A 1 -4.82 -31.84 47.16
CA MET A 1 -5.17 -30.55 46.52
C MET A 1 -3.87 -30.04 45.93
N GLU A 2 -3.66 -30.29 44.64
CA GLU A 2 -2.59 -29.63 43.89
C GLU A 2 -3.08 -28.21 43.59
N GLU A 3 -2.48 -27.23 44.26
CA GLU A 3 -2.57 -25.83 43.86
C GLU A 3 -1.88 -25.72 42.50
N SER A 4 -2.67 -25.72 41.43
CA SER A 4 -2.25 -25.26 40.11
C SER A 4 -1.69 -23.85 40.27
N SER A 5 -0.37 -23.71 40.10
CA SER A 5 0.31 -22.43 40.05
C SER A 5 -0.34 -21.60 38.94
N LYS A 6 -1.08 -20.54 39.31
CA LYS A 6 -1.51 -19.51 38.35
C LYS A 6 -0.25 -18.99 37.68
N GLU A 7 -0.02 -19.36 36.43
CA GLU A 7 0.97 -18.68 35.61
C GLU A 7 0.54 -17.21 35.52
N GLU A 8 1.42 -16.32 35.99
CA GLU A 8 1.14 -14.89 36.02
C GLU A 8 1.09 -14.39 34.57
N ILE A 9 -0.05 -13.82 34.15
CA ILE A 9 -0.24 -13.29 32.80
C ILE A 9 0.88 -12.29 32.52
N TYR A 10 1.62 -12.56 31.45
CA TYR A 10 2.74 -11.74 31.09
C TYR A 10 2.26 -10.37 30.56
N HIS A 11 2.81 -9.30 31.13
CA HIS A 11 2.48 -7.91 30.79
C HIS A 11 3.69 -7.00 30.92
N GLU A 12 4.09 -6.40 29.80
CA GLU A 12 5.08 -5.34 29.74
C GLU A 12 4.40 -3.97 29.77
N LYS A 13 4.85 -3.16 30.71
CA LYS A 13 4.50 -1.74 30.79
C LYS A 13 5.37 -0.92 29.84
N GLN A 14 4.74 0.08 29.22
CA GLN A 14 5.40 0.95 28.26
C GLN A 14 6.49 1.79 28.92
N ARG A 15 7.59 1.94 28.19
CA ARG A 15 8.57 3.01 28.43
C ARG A 15 8.74 3.82 27.15
N LEU A 16 8.65 5.14 27.23
CA LEU A 16 8.79 6.06 26.07
C LEU A 16 7.69 5.85 25.00
N GLN A 17 7.98 5.86 23.69
CA GLN A 17 6.97 5.62 22.63
C GLN A 17 7.05 4.22 21.99
N PHE A 18 7.61 3.22 22.69
CA PHE A 18 7.74 1.84 22.18
C PHE A 18 6.45 1.01 22.30
N CYS A 19 5.29 1.63 22.13
CA CYS A 19 3.99 0.96 22.28
C CYS A 19 3.86 -0.29 21.39
N LEU A 20 4.39 -0.26 20.16
CA LEU A 20 4.35 -1.44 19.28
C LEU A 20 5.11 -2.64 19.86
N LEU A 21 6.32 -2.41 20.37
CA LEU A 21 7.16 -3.46 20.94
C LEU A 21 6.45 -4.19 22.07
N HIS A 22 5.90 -3.41 23.01
CA HIS A 22 5.20 -3.97 24.15
C HIS A 22 3.88 -4.63 23.75
N ALA A 23 3.14 -4.07 22.78
CA ALA A 23 1.95 -4.70 22.25
C ALA A 23 2.27 -6.08 21.63
N LEU A 24 3.36 -6.22 20.87
CA LEU A 24 3.79 -7.50 20.29
C LEU A 24 4.18 -8.52 21.36
N ASN A 25 4.98 -8.13 22.34
CA ASN A 25 5.40 -9.02 23.44
C ASN A 25 4.20 -9.44 24.31
N ASN A 26 3.33 -8.50 24.65
CA ASN A 26 2.10 -8.76 25.39
C ASN A 26 1.18 -9.72 24.64
N LEU A 27 0.97 -9.51 23.34
CA LEU A 27 0.12 -10.37 22.52
C LEU A 27 0.65 -11.80 22.36
N LEU A 28 1.97 -11.95 22.26
CA LEU A 28 2.61 -13.26 22.14
C LEU A 28 2.92 -13.91 23.49
N GLN A 29 2.62 -13.23 24.60
CA GLN A 29 2.81 -13.72 25.97
C GLN A 29 4.22 -14.23 26.23
N GLY A 30 5.24 -13.41 25.90
CA GLY A 30 6.62 -13.80 26.17
C GLY A 30 7.59 -12.64 26.26
N LYS A 31 8.57 -12.80 27.15
CA LYS A 31 9.61 -11.82 27.43
C LYS A 31 10.67 -11.77 26.34
N ASP A 32 11.03 -10.53 25.94
CA ASP A 32 12.10 -10.25 25.00
C ASP A 32 11.92 -10.99 23.65
N LEU A 33 10.66 -11.30 23.26
CA LEU A 33 10.34 -11.93 21.97
C LEU A 33 10.64 -11.01 20.79
N PHE A 34 10.43 -9.72 21.01
CA PHE A 34 10.94 -8.61 20.22
C PHE A 34 11.61 -7.61 21.15
N ASN A 35 12.83 -7.24 20.78
CA ASN A 35 13.52 -6.09 21.34
C ASN A 35 13.64 -4.98 20.30
N ARG A 36 14.15 -3.81 20.73
CA ARG A 36 14.33 -2.65 19.85
C ARG A 36 15.19 -2.96 18.63
N ALA A 37 16.29 -3.71 18.80
CA ALA A 37 17.18 -4.05 17.69
C ALA A 37 16.48 -4.95 16.67
N ASP A 38 15.58 -5.83 17.11
CA ASP A 38 14.78 -6.67 16.20
C ASP A 38 13.84 -5.83 15.35
N LEU A 39 13.09 -4.91 15.98
CA LEU A 39 12.17 -4.03 15.25
C LEU A 39 12.89 -3.03 14.35
N ASP A 40 14.04 -2.49 14.80
CA ASP A 40 14.92 -1.65 13.98
C ASP A 40 15.45 -2.43 12.76
N ALA A 41 15.86 -3.70 12.94
CA ALA A 41 16.32 -4.55 11.85
C ALA A 41 15.19 -4.86 10.85
N ILE A 42 13.98 -5.14 11.34
CA ILE A 42 12.79 -5.36 10.49
C ILE A 42 12.46 -4.08 9.70
N ALA A 43 12.45 -2.92 10.36
CA ALA A 43 12.21 -1.65 9.69
C ALA A 43 13.24 -1.38 8.59
N ASN A 44 14.53 -1.63 8.86
CA ASN A 44 15.59 -1.48 7.86
C ASN A 44 15.46 -2.50 6.72
N GLN A 45 15.06 -3.74 7.00
CA GLN A 45 14.84 -4.76 5.96
C GLN A 45 13.65 -4.42 5.07
N LEU A 46 12.57 -3.86 5.63
CA LEU A 46 11.43 -3.40 4.85
C LEU A 46 11.83 -2.34 3.83
N VAL A 47 12.66 -1.37 4.24
CA VAL A 47 13.26 -0.37 3.33
C VAL A 47 14.00 -1.04 2.15
N HIS A 48 14.66 -2.19 2.36
CA HIS A 48 15.39 -2.91 1.31
C HIS A 48 14.52 -3.87 0.47
N ILE A 49 13.50 -4.51 1.04
CA ILE A 49 12.56 -5.40 0.34
C ILE A 49 11.67 -4.59 -0.59
N ASP A 50 11.29 -3.40 -0.14
CA ASP A 50 10.59 -2.39 -0.93
C ASP A 50 11.40 -1.96 -2.15
N LEU A 51 12.73 -2.13 -2.16
CA LEU A 51 13.55 -1.80 -3.33
C LEU A 51 13.70 -2.97 -4.32
N GLN A 52 13.26 -4.20 -3.99
CA GLN A 52 13.62 -5.42 -4.76
C GLN A 52 12.47 -6.26 -5.33
N LYS A 53 11.22 -6.12 -4.89
CA LYS A 53 10.11 -6.95 -5.42
C LYS A 53 9.46 -6.30 -6.65
N GLU A 54 9.60 -6.91 -7.82
CA GLU A 54 8.91 -6.57 -9.09
C GLU A 54 7.38 -6.75 -9.07
N ASN A 55 6.74 -6.95 -7.91
CA ASN A 55 5.29 -7.07 -7.76
C ASN A 55 4.82 -6.10 -6.68
N TRP A 56 5.01 -4.82 -6.99
CA TRP A 56 5.07 -3.70 -6.06
C TRP A 56 3.76 -2.89 -6.05
N ASN A 57 3.26 -2.51 -4.86
CA ASN A 57 2.17 -1.55 -4.72
C ASN A 57 2.74 -0.29 -4.03
N PRO A 58 2.86 0.84 -4.74
CA PRO A 58 3.61 2.03 -4.32
C PRO A 58 2.87 2.93 -3.35
N LEU A 59 1.59 2.63 -3.06
CA LEU A 59 0.82 3.37 -2.08
C LEU A 59 1.40 3.18 -0.67
N SER A 60 2.31 2.22 -0.48
CA SER A 60 3.08 2.03 0.75
C SER A 60 4.07 3.16 1.05
N LEU A 61 4.56 3.89 0.03
CA LEU A 61 5.56 4.95 0.21
C LEU A 61 4.99 6.34 0.47
N ILE A 62 3.71 6.55 0.19
CA ILE A 62 3.10 7.87 0.43
C ILE A 62 2.78 8.04 1.94
N PHE A 63 2.98 6.97 2.72
CA PHE A 63 2.95 6.94 4.18
C PHE A 63 4.36 6.86 4.82
N LYS A 64 5.18 7.93 4.65
CA LYS A 64 6.30 8.36 5.52
C LYS A 64 7.50 7.38 5.78
N PRO A 65 8.67 7.90 6.22
CA PRO A 65 9.81 7.05 6.60
C PRO A 65 9.41 6.12 7.76
N HIS A 66 9.68 4.82 7.60
CA HIS A 66 9.15 3.72 8.42
C HIS A 66 9.56 3.66 9.91
N HIS A 67 10.14 4.75 10.45
CA HIS A 67 10.41 4.93 11.88
C HIS A 67 10.94 6.35 12.19
N ASN A 68 10.66 6.84 13.39
CA ASN A 68 11.52 7.82 14.07
C ASN A 68 12.44 7.05 15.03
N THR A 69 13.68 6.78 14.62
CA THR A 69 14.71 6.03 15.40
C THR A 69 14.97 6.65 16.76
N LEU A 70 14.65 7.93 16.93
CA LEU A 70 14.82 8.65 18.18
C LEU A 70 13.67 8.41 19.19
N THR A 71 12.45 8.11 18.72
CA THR A 71 11.26 8.09 19.60
C THR A 71 10.62 6.71 19.81
N GLY A 72 10.80 5.74 18.89
CA GLY A 72 10.27 4.37 19.03
C GLY A 72 8.88 4.14 18.44
N ASN A 73 8.36 5.10 17.67
CA ASN A 73 7.07 5.03 16.99
C ASN A 73 7.20 4.20 15.69
N TYR A 74 7.11 2.88 15.81
CA TYR A 74 7.13 1.95 14.69
C TYR A 74 5.78 1.93 13.96
N ASP A 75 5.82 1.80 12.64
CA ASP A 75 4.63 1.75 11.80
C ASP A 75 3.99 0.35 11.72
N ILE A 76 2.87 0.27 11.01
CA ILE A 76 2.11 -0.96 10.78
C ILE A 76 2.87 -2.01 9.96
N ASN A 77 3.78 -1.59 9.07
CA ASN A 77 4.51 -2.53 8.22
C ASN A 77 5.52 -3.33 9.05
N VAL A 78 6.16 -2.66 10.02
CA VAL A 78 7.02 -3.32 11.01
C VAL A 78 6.22 -4.34 11.82
N LEU A 79 4.99 -4.02 12.24
CA LEU A 79 4.08 -4.95 12.91
C LEU A 79 3.79 -6.18 12.04
N ILE A 80 3.39 -5.97 10.79
CA ILE A 80 3.00 -7.05 9.88
C ILE A 80 4.21 -7.96 9.63
N ALA A 81 5.37 -7.39 9.29
CA ALA A 81 6.58 -8.15 9.03
C ALA A 81 7.08 -8.92 10.26
N ALA A 82 7.00 -8.32 11.45
CA ALA A 82 7.36 -8.99 12.70
C ALA A 82 6.50 -10.25 12.93
N LEU A 83 5.19 -10.13 12.71
CA LEU A 83 4.24 -11.21 12.92
C LEU A 83 4.32 -12.29 11.83
N GLU A 84 4.49 -11.89 10.57
CA GLU A 84 4.72 -12.82 9.46
C GLU A 84 6.03 -13.60 9.64
N GLY A 85 7.09 -12.94 10.14
CA GLY A 85 8.35 -13.59 10.52
C GLY A 85 8.19 -14.65 11.62
N LYS A 86 7.17 -14.52 12.48
CA LYS A 86 6.77 -15.54 13.48
C LYS A 86 5.75 -16.54 12.94
N GLY A 87 5.46 -16.53 11.64
CA GLY A 87 4.50 -17.43 11.01
C GLY A 87 3.06 -17.15 11.41
N LYS A 88 2.71 -15.89 11.69
CA LYS A 88 1.34 -15.46 11.98
C LYS A 88 0.77 -14.71 10.78
N LYS A 89 -0.54 -14.84 10.56
CA LYS A 89 -1.25 -14.09 9.52
C LYS A 89 -1.94 -12.89 10.16
N VAL A 90 -1.74 -11.70 9.59
CA VAL A 90 -2.45 -10.50 10.00
C VAL A 90 -3.59 -10.23 9.00
N VAL A 91 -4.79 -9.97 9.51
CA VAL A 91 -5.97 -9.60 8.71
C VAL A 91 -6.48 -8.26 9.18
N TRP A 92 -6.52 -7.29 8.27
CA TRP A 92 -7.09 -5.98 8.55
C TRP A 92 -8.61 -6.07 8.64
N HIS A 93 -9.19 -5.55 9.74
CA HIS A 93 -10.63 -5.48 9.90
C HIS A 93 -11.22 -4.26 9.18
N ASP A 94 -12.18 -4.49 8.28
CA ASP A 94 -12.85 -3.39 7.57
C ASP A 94 -13.76 -2.62 8.53
N ARG A 95 -13.36 -1.38 8.86
CA ARG A 95 -14.07 -0.44 9.75
C ARG A 95 -15.51 -0.11 9.32
N ARG A 96 -15.90 -0.42 8.08
CA ARG A 96 -17.30 -0.29 7.63
C ARG A 96 -18.20 -1.35 8.28
N ASN A 97 -17.61 -2.42 8.80
CA ASN A 97 -18.29 -3.48 9.52
C ASN A 97 -18.02 -3.34 11.03
N GLY A 98 -19.06 -3.53 11.84
CA GLY A 98 -18.91 -3.58 13.30
C GLY A 98 -18.17 -4.84 13.77
N ALA A 99 -17.82 -4.85 15.05
CA ALA A 99 -17.13 -5.95 15.74
C ALA A 99 -17.92 -7.26 15.72
N SER A 100 -19.24 -7.21 15.46
CA SER A 100 -20.08 -8.39 15.25
C SER A 100 -19.65 -9.29 14.10
N SER A 101 -18.90 -8.75 13.13
CA SER A 101 -18.35 -9.53 12.01
C SER A 101 -17.02 -10.24 12.36
N ILE A 102 -16.48 -10.01 13.55
CA ILE A 102 -15.28 -10.68 14.05
C ILE A 102 -15.72 -11.95 14.79
N ASP A 103 -15.25 -13.10 14.32
CA ASP A 103 -15.50 -14.39 14.96
C ASP A 103 -14.59 -14.58 16.18
N LEU A 104 -15.02 -14.04 17.33
CA LEU A 104 -14.33 -14.20 18.62
C LEU A 104 -14.45 -15.62 19.20
N SER A 105 -15.31 -16.47 18.62
CA SER A 105 -15.54 -17.84 19.09
C SER A 105 -14.45 -18.83 18.64
N LEU A 106 -13.62 -18.43 17.67
CA LEU A 106 -12.47 -19.20 17.20
C LEU A 106 -11.55 -19.57 18.37
N SER A 107 -10.99 -20.79 18.37
CA SER A 107 -10.08 -21.28 19.43
C SER A 107 -8.84 -20.41 19.58
N GLU A 108 -8.19 -20.44 20.75
CA GLU A 108 -6.95 -19.67 21.01
C GLU A 108 -5.79 -20.05 20.09
N GLU A 109 -5.83 -21.27 19.54
CA GLU A 109 -4.87 -21.74 18.53
C GLU A 109 -5.08 -21.13 17.14
N HIS A 110 -6.27 -20.62 16.83
CA HIS A 110 -6.61 -20.08 15.51
C HIS A 110 -6.65 -18.55 15.54
N LEU A 111 -7.27 -17.97 16.56
CA LEU A 111 -7.29 -16.54 16.83
C LEU A 111 -6.29 -16.24 17.95
N ILE A 112 -5.11 -15.78 17.55
CA ILE A 112 -4.00 -15.51 18.47
C ILE A 112 -4.29 -14.28 19.33
N GLY A 113 -5.00 -13.31 18.74
CA GLY A 113 -5.51 -12.11 19.40
C GLY A 113 -5.77 -10.97 18.42
N ILE A 114 -5.94 -9.77 18.93
CA ILE A 114 -6.28 -8.57 18.14
C ILE A 114 -5.30 -7.45 18.54
N ILE A 115 -4.72 -6.77 17.56
CA ILE A 115 -3.98 -5.52 17.77
C ILE A 115 -4.86 -4.34 17.36
N LEU A 116 -4.84 -3.30 18.17
CA LEU A 116 -5.60 -2.07 17.98
C LEU A 116 -4.64 -0.90 17.73
N ASN A 117 -5.01 -0.01 16.82
CA ASN A 117 -4.33 1.26 16.58
C ASN A 117 -5.26 2.42 16.94
N ILE A 118 -5.26 2.82 18.20
CA ILE A 118 -6.24 3.77 18.73
C ILE A 118 -5.72 5.21 18.67
N PRO A 119 -6.55 6.20 18.30
CA PRO A 119 -6.17 7.60 18.38
C PRO A 119 -6.05 8.03 19.85
N VAL A 120 -4.97 8.72 20.18
CA VAL A 120 -4.72 9.24 21.54
C VAL A 120 -4.55 10.75 21.46
N SER A 121 -5.26 11.46 22.32
CA SER A 121 -5.19 12.91 22.44
C SER A 121 -4.62 13.28 23.82
N LYS A 122 -3.52 14.03 23.85
CA LYS A 122 -2.88 14.54 25.07
C LYS A 122 -3.01 16.06 25.15
N TYR A 123 -2.89 16.60 26.35
CA TYR A 123 -2.95 18.05 26.63
C TYR A 123 -4.21 18.74 26.09
N GLY A 124 -5.39 18.11 26.27
CA GLY A 124 -6.67 18.73 25.88
C GLY A 124 -6.87 18.87 24.36
N GLY A 125 -6.18 18.09 23.53
CA GLY A 125 -6.33 18.13 22.07
C GLY A 125 -5.13 18.68 21.32
N LEU A 126 -4.16 19.28 22.02
CA LEU A 126 -2.99 19.91 21.39
C LEU A 126 -2.00 18.90 20.81
N TRP A 127 -2.00 17.65 21.29
CA TRP A 127 -1.18 16.59 20.73
C TRP A 127 -2.03 15.38 20.41
N ARG A 128 -2.18 15.09 19.12
CA ARG A 128 -2.79 13.85 18.62
C ARG A 128 -1.69 12.87 18.19
N SER A 129 -1.81 11.63 18.65
CA SER A 129 -0.92 10.52 18.31
C SER A 129 -1.77 9.27 18.09
N ARG A 130 -1.13 8.14 17.77
CA ARG A 130 -1.75 6.83 17.85
C ARG A 130 -1.03 5.94 18.86
N HIS A 131 -1.70 4.89 19.30
CA HIS A 131 -1.21 3.96 20.31
C HIS A 131 -1.59 2.53 19.95
N TRP A 132 -0.63 1.62 20.12
CA TRP A 132 -0.80 0.21 19.85
C TRP A 132 -1.24 -0.52 21.11
N VAL A 133 -2.37 -1.23 21.04
CA VAL A 133 -2.91 -2.01 22.17
C VAL A 133 -3.11 -3.46 21.74
N ALA A 134 -2.75 -4.40 22.61
CA ALA A 134 -2.98 -5.83 22.39
C ALA A 134 -4.20 -6.31 23.18
N LEU A 135 -5.09 -7.05 22.51
CA LEU A 135 -6.12 -7.86 23.13
C LEU A 135 -5.80 -9.34 22.90
N LYS A 136 -5.89 -10.14 23.96
CA LYS A 136 -5.62 -11.58 23.88
C LYS A 136 -6.60 -12.37 24.73
N ARG A 137 -7.04 -13.52 24.23
CA ARG A 137 -7.71 -14.53 25.07
C ARG A 137 -6.66 -15.45 25.71
N ILE A 138 -6.73 -15.58 27.02
CA ILE A 138 -5.83 -16.40 27.85
C ILE A 138 -6.72 -17.16 28.83
N ASP A 139 -6.60 -18.48 28.85
CA ASP A 139 -7.42 -19.36 29.69
C ASP A 139 -8.93 -19.10 29.56
N GLY A 140 -9.39 -18.81 28.32
CA GLY A 140 -10.79 -18.54 28.01
C GLY A 140 -11.29 -17.13 28.34
N LEU A 141 -10.50 -16.25 28.96
CA LEU A 141 -10.87 -14.85 29.23
C LEU A 141 -10.11 -13.89 28.32
N TRP A 142 -10.80 -12.86 27.83
CA TRP A 142 -10.15 -11.79 27.08
C TRP A 142 -9.49 -10.80 28.04
N TYR A 143 -8.31 -10.33 27.67
CA TYR A 143 -7.57 -9.31 28.40
C TYR A 143 -7.21 -8.16 27.48
N ASN A 144 -7.44 -6.95 27.98
CA ASN A 144 -6.78 -5.76 27.48
C ASN A 144 -5.38 -5.69 28.10
N LEU A 145 -4.39 -5.82 27.24
CA LEU A 145 -2.96 -5.82 27.56
C LEU A 145 -2.29 -4.53 27.09
N ASP A 146 -3.02 -3.42 27.10
CA ASP A 146 -2.47 -2.09 26.90
C ASP A 146 -1.27 -1.86 27.84
N SER A 147 -0.15 -1.47 27.25
CA SER A 147 1.11 -1.24 27.96
C SER A 147 1.08 0.01 28.84
N ASP A 148 0.11 0.91 28.67
CA ASP A 148 -0.11 2.06 29.57
C ASP A 148 -0.89 1.68 30.84
N LEU A 149 -1.46 0.47 30.93
CA LEU A 149 -2.16 -0.01 32.12
C LEU A 149 -1.20 -0.51 33.20
N ASP A 150 -1.69 -0.54 34.45
CA ASP A 150 -0.93 -1.09 35.57
C ASP A 150 -0.81 -2.61 35.56
N GLY A 151 -1.61 -3.28 34.74
CA GLY A 151 -1.61 -4.72 34.52
C GLY A 151 -2.74 -5.14 33.56
N PRO A 152 -2.83 -6.44 33.22
CA PRO A 152 -3.89 -6.98 32.37
C PRO A 152 -5.28 -6.65 32.90
N LYS A 153 -6.12 -6.02 32.07
CA LYS A 153 -7.51 -5.71 32.42
C LYS A 153 -8.44 -6.76 31.78
N PRO A 154 -9.15 -7.59 32.57
CA PRO A 154 -10.03 -8.62 32.01
C PRO A 154 -11.29 -8.00 31.38
N LEU A 155 -11.68 -8.54 30.24
CA LEU A 155 -12.95 -8.36 29.54
C LEU A 155 -13.68 -9.71 29.62
N LYS A 156 -14.72 -9.78 30.45
CA LYS A 156 -15.25 -11.07 30.94
C LYS A 156 -16.16 -11.77 29.94
N HIS A 157 -16.86 -11.00 29.13
CA HIS A 157 -17.88 -11.51 28.19
C HIS A 157 -17.55 -11.07 26.76
N GLU A 158 -17.88 -11.90 25.78
CA GLU A 158 -17.62 -11.53 24.38
C GLU A 158 -18.41 -10.29 23.96
N GLU A 159 -19.58 -10.06 24.55
CA GLU A 159 -20.37 -8.85 24.36
C GLU A 159 -19.59 -7.61 24.80
N GLU A 160 -18.92 -7.66 25.95
CA GLU A 160 -18.06 -6.58 26.46
C GLU A 160 -16.88 -6.34 25.52
N VAL A 161 -16.30 -7.39 24.94
CA VAL A 161 -15.25 -7.29 23.93
C VAL A 161 -15.78 -6.63 22.67
N ARG A 162 -16.97 -7.03 22.18
CA ARG A 162 -17.58 -6.45 20.97
C ARG A 162 -17.91 -4.96 21.16
N GLU A 163 -18.52 -4.60 22.30
CA GLU A 163 -18.81 -3.21 22.65
C GLU A 163 -17.54 -2.37 22.72
N PHE A 164 -16.47 -2.90 23.33
CA PHE A 164 -15.17 -2.24 23.39
C PHE A 164 -14.56 -2.02 21.98
N LEU A 165 -14.64 -3.02 21.12
CA LEU A 165 -14.14 -2.94 19.75
C LEU A 165 -14.96 -1.96 18.90
N ASP A 166 -16.28 -1.96 19.03
CA ASP A 166 -17.17 -1.03 18.32
C ASP A 166 -16.93 0.43 18.77
N ASP A 167 -16.70 0.67 20.06
CA ASP A 167 -16.31 1.98 20.57
C ASP A 167 -15.00 2.47 19.92
N ILE A 168 -13.99 1.61 19.83
CA ILE A 168 -12.73 1.92 19.15
C ILE A 168 -12.94 2.24 17.66
N ILE A 169 -13.72 1.43 16.95
CA ILE A 169 -14.03 1.67 15.53
C ILE A 169 -14.71 3.04 15.37
N SER A 170 -15.67 3.37 16.24
CA SER A 170 -16.41 4.64 16.22
C SER A 170 -15.51 5.87 16.43
N GLN A 171 -14.45 5.72 17.22
CA GLN A 171 -13.46 6.76 17.49
C GLN A 171 -12.39 6.86 16.38
N GLY A 172 -12.49 6.04 15.33
CA GLY A 172 -11.54 6.02 14.21
C GLY A 172 -10.30 5.17 14.46
N GLY A 173 -10.35 4.24 15.41
CA GLY A 173 -9.33 3.23 15.62
C GLY A 173 -9.33 2.14 14.55
N GLU A 174 -8.19 1.48 14.38
CA GLU A 174 -8.01 0.40 13.42
C GLU A 174 -7.78 -0.92 14.16
N LEU A 175 -8.31 -2.01 13.60
CA LEU A 175 -8.28 -3.35 14.21
C LEU A 175 -7.54 -4.31 13.27
N LEU A 176 -6.62 -5.08 13.84
CA LEU A 176 -5.82 -6.08 13.15
C LEU A 176 -6.02 -7.42 13.84
N ILE A 177 -6.61 -8.38 13.13
CA ILE A 177 -6.91 -9.70 13.64
C ILE A 177 -5.72 -10.61 13.35
N LEU A 178 -5.10 -11.15 14.39
CA LEU A 178 -4.00 -12.10 14.26
C LEU A 178 -4.51 -13.52 14.28
N MET A 179 -4.20 -14.22 13.20
CA MET A 179 -4.57 -15.60 12.97
C MET A 179 -3.33 -16.48 12.90
N GLU A 180 -3.46 -17.74 13.30
CA GLU A 180 -2.41 -18.72 13.04
C GLU A 180 -2.26 -18.93 11.53
N PHE A 181 -1.02 -18.96 11.04
CA PHE A 181 -0.78 -19.24 9.63
C PHE A 181 -0.97 -20.74 9.41
N MET A 182 -2.18 -21.15 9.05
CA MET A 182 -2.40 -22.49 8.55
C MET A 182 -1.57 -22.67 7.28
N LYS A 183 -0.47 -23.43 7.37
CA LYS A 183 0.20 -23.96 6.18
C LYS A 183 -0.86 -24.71 5.40
N LYS A 184 -1.37 -24.11 4.33
CA LYS A 184 -2.14 -24.82 3.30
C LYS A 184 -1.28 -26.03 2.93
N LEU A 185 -1.64 -27.22 3.40
CA LEU A 185 -1.09 -28.47 2.87
C LEU A 185 -1.14 -28.33 1.35
N ARG A 186 0.04 -28.43 0.71
CA ARG A 186 0.29 -28.05 -0.70
C ARG A 186 -0.76 -28.67 -1.63
N ARG A 187 -1.85 -27.94 -1.88
CA ARG A 187 -2.92 -28.34 -2.82
C ARG A 187 -2.42 -28.42 -4.27
N GLY A 188 -1.24 -27.85 -4.55
CA GLY A 188 -0.56 -27.95 -5.85
C GLY A 188 0.00 -29.34 -6.17
N TYR A 189 0.33 -30.19 -5.18
CA TYR A 189 0.88 -31.52 -5.47
C TYR A 189 -0.18 -32.46 -6.05
N TYR A 190 -1.43 -32.37 -5.59
CA TYR A 190 -2.53 -33.17 -6.11
C TYR A 190 -3.05 -32.68 -7.46
N LEU A 191 -3.10 -31.37 -7.71
CA LEU A 191 -3.60 -30.83 -8.98
C LEU A 191 -2.63 -31.11 -10.13
N ASN A 192 -1.32 -31.01 -9.90
CA ASN A 192 -0.30 -31.32 -10.91
C ASN A 192 -0.32 -32.81 -11.28
N ASN A 193 -0.53 -33.71 -10.31
CA ASN A 193 -0.71 -35.14 -10.58
C ASN A 193 -2.01 -35.43 -11.32
N LEU A 194 -3.11 -34.72 -11.03
CA LEU A 194 -4.37 -34.90 -11.74
C LEU A 194 -4.27 -34.42 -13.20
N ILE A 195 -3.65 -33.25 -13.43
CA ILE A 195 -3.40 -32.73 -14.78
C ILE A 195 -2.47 -33.68 -15.54
N ALA A 196 -1.39 -34.14 -14.92
CA ALA A 196 -0.48 -35.11 -15.54
C ALA A 196 -1.20 -36.43 -15.89
N LEU A 197 -2.07 -36.93 -15.00
CA LEU A 197 -2.84 -38.16 -15.23
C LEU A 197 -3.87 -37.97 -16.36
N VAL A 198 -4.57 -36.84 -16.40
CA VAL A 198 -5.47 -36.48 -17.52
C VAL A 198 -4.69 -36.36 -18.84
N CYS A 199 -3.52 -35.72 -18.84
CA CYS A 199 -2.66 -35.64 -20.03
C CYS A 199 -2.20 -37.01 -20.53
N VAL A 200 -1.87 -37.94 -19.64
CA VAL A 200 -1.51 -39.32 -20.00
C VAL A 200 -2.72 -40.04 -20.62
N PHE A 201 -3.90 -39.96 -20.00
CA PHE A 201 -5.11 -40.58 -20.56
C PHE A 201 -5.51 -40.00 -21.92
N VAL A 202 -5.41 -38.68 -22.10
CA VAL A 202 -5.67 -38.02 -23.39
C VAL A 202 -4.64 -38.48 -24.43
N SER A 203 -3.36 -38.54 -24.08
CA SER A 203 -2.29 -38.97 -24.99
C SER A 203 -2.48 -40.43 -25.44
N VAL A 204 -2.77 -41.34 -24.51
CA VAL A 204 -3.05 -42.76 -24.81
C VAL A 204 -4.30 -42.91 -25.68
N SER A 205 -5.34 -42.13 -25.40
CA SER A 205 -6.57 -42.13 -26.21
C SER A 205 -6.31 -41.61 -27.62
N CYS A 206 -5.53 -40.53 -27.77
CA CYS A 206 -5.12 -40.01 -29.08
C CYS A 206 -4.28 -41.03 -29.86
N LEU A 207 -3.34 -41.72 -29.20
CA LEU A 207 -2.55 -42.78 -29.82
C LEU A 207 -3.42 -43.95 -30.28
N LEU A 208 -4.41 -44.36 -29.48
CA LEU A 208 -5.36 -45.40 -29.83
C LEU A 208 -6.23 -45.00 -31.03
N VAL A 209 -6.72 -43.76 -31.05
CA VAL A 209 -7.49 -43.21 -32.19
C VAL A 209 -6.62 -43.18 -33.44
N LEU A 210 -5.37 -42.70 -33.37
CA LEU A 210 -4.45 -42.71 -34.50
C LEU A 210 -4.19 -44.13 -35.01
N LEU A 211 -4.02 -45.11 -34.12
CA LEU A 211 -3.83 -46.51 -34.47
C LEU A 211 -5.06 -47.10 -35.17
N LEU A 212 -6.27 -46.75 -34.70
CA LEU A 212 -7.53 -47.16 -35.32
C LEU A 212 -7.79 -46.45 -36.66
N SER A 213 -7.35 -45.19 -36.80
CA SER A 213 -7.43 -44.41 -38.04
C SER A 213 -6.50 -44.96 -39.14
N ILE A 214 -5.31 -45.49 -38.78
CA ILE A 214 -4.38 -46.11 -39.73
C ILE A 214 -4.91 -47.46 -40.25
N LEU A 215 -5.70 -48.19 -39.45
CA LEU A 215 -6.26 -49.50 -39.81
C LEU A 215 -7.53 -49.42 -40.69
N ARG A 216 -8.05 -48.23 -40.95
CA ARG A 216 -9.28 -48.02 -41.73
C ARG A 216 -9.09 -46.83 -42.68
N LEU A 217 -8.44 -47.07 -43.81
CA LEU A 217 -8.58 -46.18 -44.96
C LEU A 217 -8.88 -47.01 -46.22
N PRO A 218 -9.92 -46.63 -46.95
CA PRO A 218 -9.82 -46.46 -48.38
C PRO A 218 -9.87 -44.96 -48.72
N ASP A 219 -8.95 -44.57 -49.60
CA ASP A 219 -8.74 -43.21 -50.12
C ASP A 219 -9.88 -42.77 -51.05
N ILE A 220 -10.34 -41.51 -51.00
CA ILE A 220 -10.84 -40.67 -52.14
C ILE A 220 -10.74 -39.16 -51.75
N PRO A 221 -10.50 -38.22 -52.70
CA PRO A 221 -9.89 -36.91 -52.42
C PRO A 221 -10.83 -35.69 -52.57
N LEU A 222 -10.26 -34.50 -52.27
CA LEU A 222 -10.64 -33.14 -52.70
C LEU A 222 -11.99 -32.57 -52.25
N GLU A 223 -11.97 -31.50 -51.45
CA GLU A 223 -12.41 -30.16 -51.89
C GLU A 223 -12.16 -29.08 -50.82
N ARG A 224 -11.72 -27.92 -51.31
CA ARG A 224 -11.56 -26.65 -50.59
C ARG A 224 -12.95 -26.01 -50.41
N ARG A 225 -13.34 -25.67 -49.18
CA ARG A 225 -14.37 -24.64 -48.91
C ARG A 225 -13.98 -23.81 -47.71
N ASP A 226 -13.85 -22.51 -47.98
CA ASP A 226 -13.77 -21.43 -47.02
C ASP A 226 -15.05 -21.37 -46.17
N LEU A 227 -14.91 -21.12 -44.87
CA LEU A 227 -16.03 -20.62 -44.06
C LEU A 227 -15.52 -19.69 -42.96
N GLU A 228 -15.84 -18.42 -43.15
CA GLU A 228 -15.72 -17.32 -42.20
C GLU A 228 -16.41 -17.66 -40.87
N PHE A 229 -15.74 -17.40 -39.75
CA PHE A 229 -16.38 -17.23 -38.45
C PHE A 229 -15.85 -15.96 -37.76
N LEU A 230 -16.66 -14.91 -37.88
CA LEU A 230 -16.95 -13.81 -36.95
C LEU A 230 -15.85 -13.38 -35.96
N HIS A 231 -15.26 -12.23 -36.27
CA HIS A 231 -14.49 -11.38 -35.36
C HIS A 231 -15.31 -10.92 -34.14
N PRO A 232 -14.81 -11.08 -32.90
CA PRO A 232 -15.20 -10.23 -31.79
C PRO A 232 -14.66 -8.81 -32.01
N LEU A 233 -15.52 -7.85 -31.73
CA LEU A 233 -15.31 -6.41 -31.82
C LEU A 233 -13.98 -5.99 -31.19
N LYS A 234 -13.11 -5.40 -32.01
CA LYS A 234 -11.88 -4.71 -31.61
C LYS A 234 -12.26 -3.48 -30.78
N PHE A 235 -11.94 -3.48 -29.49
CA PHE A 235 -11.62 -2.22 -28.81
C PHE A 235 -10.18 -1.83 -29.20
N GLY A 236 -10.00 -0.54 -29.46
CA GLY A 236 -8.85 0.02 -30.17
C GLY A 236 -7.49 -0.43 -29.62
N LYS A 237 -6.66 -0.89 -30.54
CA LYS A 237 -5.23 -1.08 -30.38
C LYS A 237 -4.58 0.29 -30.13
N ARG A 238 -4.41 0.70 -28.87
CA ARG A 238 -3.71 1.95 -28.50
C ARG A 238 -2.20 1.67 -28.45
N SER A 239 -1.61 1.46 -29.62
CA SER A 239 -0.16 1.47 -29.76
C SER A 239 0.32 2.92 -29.83
N ASN A 240 1.30 3.28 -28.99
CA ASN A 240 2.23 4.44 -29.11
C ASN A 240 1.99 5.71 -28.24
N GLU A 241 1.47 5.60 -27.00
CA GLU A 241 1.42 6.75 -26.05
C GLU A 241 2.62 6.79 -25.06
N GLU A 242 3.30 5.67 -24.78
CA GLU A 242 4.48 5.59 -23.89
C GLU A 242 5.72 6.37 -24.40
N GLY A 243 5.78 6.72 -25.68
CA GLY A 243 6.91 7.46 -26.26
C GLY A 243 7.00 8.93 -25.85
N ARG A 244 5.94 9.47 -25.23
CA ARG A 244 5.87 10.89 -24.84
C ARG A 244 6.27 11.15 -23.39
N LEU A 245 6.31 10.10 -22.58
CA LEU A 245 6.71 10.15 -21.20
C LEU A 245 8.24 9.99 -21.12
N GLY A 246 8.91 10.95 -20.50
CA GLY A 246 10.34 10.87 -20.23
C GLY A 246 10.71 9.70 -19.33
N GLU A 247 11.99 9.36 -19.24
CA GLU A 247 12.45 8.19 -18.47
C GLU A 247 12.09 8.30 -16.98
N LEU A 248 12.28 9.49 -16.39
CA LEU A 248 11.87 9.76 -15.01
C LEU A 248 10.35 9.67 -14.81
N GLY A 249 9.57 10.17 -15.78
CA GLY A 249 8.12 10.05 -15.77
C GLY A 249 7.66 8.60 -15.87
N LYS A 250 8.30 7.78 -16.70
CA LYS A 250 8.02 6.35 -16.83
C LYS A 250 8.26 5.62 -15.51
N ARG A 251 9.37 5.93 -14.83
CA ARG A 251 9.68 5.37 -13.51
C ARG A 251 8.64 5.77 -12.48
N MET A 252 8.25 7.06 -12.45
CA MET A 252 7.23 7.57 -11.55
C MET A 252 5.86 6.89 -11.76
N VAL A 253 5.41 6.73 -13.02
CA VAL A 253 4.15 6.03 -13.32
C VAL A 253 4.25 4.53 -13.05
N ALA A 254 5.41 3.90 -13.29
CA ALA A 254 5.64 2.50 -12.98
C ALA A 254 5.65 2.19 -11.48
N MET A 255 5.71 3.21 -10.63
CA MET A 255 5.42 3.02 -9.22
C MET A 255 3.96 2.60 -9.07
N LEU A 256 2.99 3.30 -9.69
CA LEU A 256 1.53 3.08 -9.56
C LEU A 256 1.03 1.68 -9.95
N PRO A 257 0.03 1.13 -9.22
CA PRO A 257 -0.59 -0.14 -9.59
C PRO A 257 -1.42 0.07 -10.87
N ASP A 258 -1.27 -0.83 -11.83
CA ASP A 258 -1.84 -0.71 -13.18
C ASP A 258 -3.32 -1.11 -13.28
N ASP A 259 -3.86 -1.72 -12.23
CA ASP A 259 -5.22 -2.24 -12.10
C ASP A 259 -6.17 -1.34 -11.28
N LEU A 260 -5.67 -0.21 -10.75
CA LEU A 260 -6.46 0.75 -9.98
C LEU A 260 -6.61 2.08 -10.71
N ALA A 261 -7.75 2.73 -10.47
CA ALA A 261 -8.06 4.03 -11.04
C ALA A 261 -7.22 5.13 -10.38
N PHE A 262 -6.20 5.59 -11.10
CA PHE A 262 -5.37 6.73 -10.70
C PHE A 262 -5.35 7.82 -11.76
N THR A 263 -5.17 9.04 -11.30
CA THR A 263 -4.72 10.15 -12.16
C THR A 263 -3.44 10.71 -11.59
N VAL A 264 -2.43 10.89 -12.45
CA VAL A 264 -1.13 11.39 -12.02
C VAL A 264 -0.70 12.58 -12.86
N PHE A 265 -0.31 13.64 -12.17
CA PHE A 265 0.25 14.86 -12.74
C PHE A 265 1.78 14.73 -12.74
N VAL A 266 2.34 14.28 -13.86
CA VAL A 266 3.77 13.94 -13.98
C VAL A 266 4.54 15.14 -14.51
N PRO A 267 5.61 15.61 -13.82
CA PRO A 267 6.45 16.68 -14.36
C PRO A 267 7.09 16.29 -15.71
N SER A 268 7.25 17.25 -16.62
CA SER A 268 8.03 17.05 -17.84
C SER A 268 9.53 16.86 -17.49
N GLU A 269 10.32 16.28 -18.40
CA GLU A 269 11.77 16.12 -18.15
C GLU A 269 12.45 17.46 -17.85
N LYS A 270 12.01 18.53 -18.51
CA LYS A 270 12.49 19.89 -18.26
C LYS A 270 12.15 20.37 -16.85
N ALA A 271 10.97 20.01 -16.33
CA ALA A 271 10.56 20.34 -14.97
C ALA A 271 11.37 19.55 -13.93
N PHE A 272 11.59 18.25 -14.15
CA PHE A 272 12.47 17.43 -13.30
C PHE A 272 13.89 18.00 -13.21
N GLU A 273 14.47 18.41 -14.34
CA GLU A 273 15.80 19.01 -14.36
C GLU A 273 15.82 20.39 -13.71
N ARG A 274 14.89 21.28 -14.07
CA ARG A 274 14.86 22.68 -13.60
C ARG A 274 14.53 22.79 -12.11
N ASP A 275 13.55 22.04 -11.65
CA ASP A 275 12.96 22.23 -10.32
C ASP A 275 13.58 21.29 -9.28
N LEU A 276 13.98 20.08 -9.69
CA LEU A 276 14.54 19.06 -8.79
C LEU A 276 16.01 18.72 -9.07
N LYS A 277 16.62 19.29 -10.12
CA LYS A 277 17.99 18.98 -10.56
C LYS A 277 18.20 17.49 -10.85
N LEU A 278 17.15 16.81 -11.30
CA LEU A 278 17.17 15.38 -11.64
C LEU A 278 17.38 15.18 -13.14
N LEU A 279 18.37 14.37 -13.50
CA LEU A 279 18.69 13.99 -14.87
C LEU A 279 18.43 12.49 -15.10
N ALA A 280 17.89 12.14 -16.27
CA ALA A 280 17.53 10.78 -16.63
C ALA A 280 18.73 9.83 -16.91
N ASN A 281 19.87 10.37 -17.34
CA ASN A 281 20.96 9.60 -17.98
C ASN A 281 22.23 9.42 -17.14
N ASP A 282 22.14 9.59 -15.83
CA ASP A 282 23.30 9.41 -14.98
C ASP A 282 23.45 7.93 -14.60
N SER A 283 24.34 7.24 -15.32
CA SER A 283 24.92 5.94 -14.96
C SER A 283 25.68 6.01 -13.63
N LEU A 284 24.95 6.16 -12.52
CA LEU A 284 25.52 6.51 -11.22
C LEU A 284 24.99 5.57 -10.13
N GLY A 285 25.90 5.18 -9.24
CA GLY A 285 25.73 4.04 -8.32
C GLY A 285 24.51 4.11 -7.39
N GLN A 286 24.26 2.98 -6.71
CA GLN A 286 23.09 2.70 -5.86
C GLN A 286 22.58 3.87 -5.01
N GLN A 287 23.47 4.69 -4.45
CA GLN A 287 23.07 5.83 -3.62
C GLN A 287 22.29 6.91 -4.39
N LYS A 288 22.68 7.22 -5.63
CA LYS A 288 21.99 8.23 -6.45
C LYS A 288 20.68 7.72 -7.03
N GLU A 289 20.57 6.41 -7.26
CA GLU A 289 19.31 5.76 -7.61
C GLU A 289 18.30 5.83 -6.46
N ASN A 290 18.76 5.58 -5.22
CA ASN A 290 17.93 5.71 -4.02
C ASN A 290 17.44 7.15 -3.81
N ASP A 291 18.31 8.14 -4.00
CA ASP A 291 17.93 9.56 -3.89
C ASP A 291 16.90 9.96 -4.96
N THR A 292 17.11 9.51 -6.20
CA THR A 292 16.18 9.75 -7.31
C THR A 292 14.82 9.15 -7.00
N PHE A 293 14.79 7.91 -6.52
CA PHE A 293 13.57 7.22 -6.14
C PHE A 293 12.83 7.93 -4.99
N ALA A 294 13.56 8.36 -3.95
CA ALA A 294 12.99 9.10 -2.82
C ALA A 294 12.35 10.44 -3.24
N ILE A 295 12.95 11.12 -4.22
CA ILE A 295 12.38 12.34 -4.79
C ILE A 295 11.13 12.03 -5.62
N LEU A 296 11.20 11.03 -6.51
CA LEU A 296 10.06 10.64 -7.35
C LEU A 296 8.85 10.18 -6.52
N SER A 297 9.07 9.42 -5.45
CA SER A 297 7.98 8.95 -4.59
C SER A 297 7.30 10.09 -3.82
N ARG A 298 8.06 11.11 -3.40
CA ARG A 298 7.51 12.32 -2.77
C ARG A 298 6.69 13.14 -3.74
N VAL A 299 7.22 13.39 -4.95
CA VAL A 299 6.48 14.08 -6.01
C VAL A 299 5.19 13.33 -6.35
N LEU A 300 5.26 12.00 -6.46
CA LEU A 300 4.09 11.15 -6.69
C LEU A 300 3.05 11.28 -5.56
N GLY A 301 3.49 11.36 -4.30
CA GLY A 301 2.61 11.58 -3.16
C GLY A 301 1.77 12.85 -3.29
N PHE A 302 2.38 13.94 -3.76
CA PHE A 302 1.70 15.22 -3.94
C PHE A 302 0.88 15.30 -5.22
N SER A 303 1.24 14.55 -6.26
CA SER A 303 0.72 14.76 -7.61
C SER A 303 -0.14 13.61 -8.16
N ALA A 304 -0.32 12.53 -7.41
CA ALA A 304 -1.23 11.44 -7.75
C ALA A 304 -2.56 11.57 -6.99
N VAL A 305 -3.67 11.27 -7.65
CA VAL A 305 -5.03 11.24 -7.09
C VAL A 305 -5.61 9.83 -7.27
N PRO A 306 -6.17 9.20 -6.23
CA PRO A 306 -6.71 7.83 -6.29
C PRO A 306 -8.11 7.77 -6.95
N GLN A 307 -8.28 8.43 -8.09
CA GLN A 307 -9.48 8.36 -8.93
C GLN A 307 -9.17 8.76 -10.39
N HIS A 308 -10.09 8.44 -11.30
CA HIS A 308 -10.02 8.93 -12.69
C HIS A 308 -10.45 10.39 -12.80
N LEU A 309 -9.56 11.21 -13.33
CA LEU A 309 -9.74 12.62 -13.61
C LEU A 309 -9.29 12.91 -15.04
N PRO A 310 -10.10 12.52 -16.04
CA PRO A 310 -9.89 12.99 -17.39
C PRO A 310 -10.14 14.51 -17.44
N SER A 311 -9.48 15.22 -18.34
CA SER A 311 -9.59 16.68 -18.45
C SER A 311 -11.03 17.17 -18.63
N VAL A 312 -11.87 16.35 -19.27
CA VAL A 312 -13.30 16.63 -19.49
C VAL A 312 -14.13 16.66 -18.21
N ALA A 313 -13.67 16.00 -17.14
CA ALA A 313 -14.32 16.02 -15.83
C ALA A 313 -14.06 17.34 -15.08
N VAL A 314 -13.06 18.12 -15.50
CA VAL A 314 -12.77 19.44 -14.93
C VAL A 314 -13.58 20.50 -15.68
N PRO A 315 -14.42 21.29 -14.98
CA PRO A 315 -15.24 22.32 -15.63
C PRO A 315 -14.36 23.35 -16.34
N LEU A 316 -14.79 23.78 -17.54
CA LEU A 316 -14.18 24.94 -18.22
C LEU A 316 -14.42 26.18 -17.37
N ASP A 317 -13.35 26.94 -17.11
CA ASP A 317 -13.37 28.15 -16.27
C ASP A 317 -13.89 27.93 -14.84
N GLY A 318 -13.91 26.67 -14.38
CA GLY A 318 -14.30 26.28 -13.03
C GLY A 318 -13.17 25.55 -12.31
N GLU A 319 -13.22 25.58 -10.99
CA GLU A 319 -12.24 24.95 -10.11
C GLU A 319 -12.85 23.71 -9.43
N ILE A 320 -12.05 22.67 -9.32
CA ILE A 320 -12.39 21.48 -8.55
C ILE A 320 -11.18 21.05 -7.72
N SER A 321 -11.44 20.71 -6.46
CA SER A 321 -10.42 20.33 -5.49
C SER A 321 -10.42 18.82 -5.25
N PHE A 322 -9.23 18.26 -5.11
CA PHE A 322 -9.02 16.85 -4.78
C PHE A 322 -7.91 16.70 -3.74
N ASP A 323 -7.96 15.60 -3.00
CA ASP A 323 -6.84 15.18 -2.17
C ASP A 323 -5.94 14.24 -2.98
N SER A 324 -4.66 14.59 -3.05
CA SER A 324 -3.64 13.65 -3.53
C SER A 324 -3.49 12.47 -2.58
N VAL A 325 -2.71 11.47 -2.97
CA VAL A 325 -2.46 10.30 -2.12
C VAL A 325 -1.82 10.68 -0.78
N SER A 326 -1.03 11.76 -0.70
CA SER A 326 -0.46 12.25 0.57
C SER A 326 -1.42 13.12 1.38
N GLY A 327 -2.65 13.35 0.90
CA GLY A 327 -3.59 14.32 1.47
C GLY A 327 -3.24 15.78 1.17
N PHE A 328 -2.32 16.04 0.22
CA PHE A 328 -2.04 17.39 -0.27
C PHE A 328 -3.15 17.82 -1.23
N ARG A 329 -3.74 18.99 -1.00
CA ARG A 329 -4.86 19.51 -1.79
C ARG A 329 -4.40 19.96 -3.18
N LEU A 330 -5.10 19.47 -4.20
CA LEU A 330 -4.92 19.79 -5.60
C LEU A 330 -6.16 20.48 -6.14
N ASP A 331 -5.99 21.73 -6.56
CA ASP A 331 -7.02 22.54 -7.19
C ASP A 331 -6.76 22.59 -8.70
N ALA A 332 -7.68 21.99 -9.45
CA ALA A 332 -7.58 21.83 -10.89
C ALA A 332 -8.59 22.75 -11.60
N THR A 333 -8.10 23.48 -12.60
CA THR A 333 -8.91 24.35 -13.46
C THR A 333 -8.60 24.04 -14.92
N ARG A 334 -9.65 23.97 -15.76
CA ARG A 334 -9.46 23.80 -17.20
C ARG A 334 -9.61 25.16 -17.88
N VAL A 335 -8.47 25.71 -18.30
CA VAL A 335 -8.38 27.05 -18.92
C VAL A 335 -8.73 27.00 -20.40
N SER A 336 -8.44 25.89 -21.08
CA SER A 336 -8.82 25.67 -22.48
C SER A 336 -9.10 24.18 -22.69
N GLY A 337 -9.67 23.81 -23.84
CA GLY A 337 -9.91 22.40 -24.17
C GLY A 337 -8.66 21.51 -24.17
N GLU A 338 -7.46 22.11 -24.21
CA GLU A 338 -6.17 21.41 -24.29
C GLU A 338 -5.24 21.70 -23.10
N THR A 339 -5.65 22.54 -22.14
CA THR A 339 -4.79 22.95 -21.02
C THR A 339 -5.51 22.82 -19.69
N LEU A 340 -4.97 21.94 -18.85
CA LEU A 340 -5.33 21.79 -17.45
C LEU A 340 -4.29 22.49 -16.58
N VAL A 341 -4.72 23.28 -15.60
CA VAL A 341 -3.85 23.93 -14.63
C VAL A 341 -4.15 23.34 -13.27
N VAL A 342 -3.12 22.85 -12.57
CA VAL A 342 -3.24 22.27 -11.23
C VAL A 342 -2.28 22.98 -10.29
N ASN A 343 -2.79 23.59 -9.22
CA ASN A 343 -2.02 24.42 -8.28
C ASN A 343 -1.07 25.39 -9.00
N THR A 344 -1.61 26.13 -9.98
CA THR A 344 -0.91 27.07 -10.87
C THR A 344 0.12 26.49 -11.84
N VAL A 345 0.32 25.17 -11.85
CA VAL A 345 1.18 24.49 -12.82
C VAL A 345 0.36 24.07 -14.04
N PRO A 346 0.62 24.60 -15.25
CA PRO A 346 -0.08 24.19 -16.46
C PRO A 346 0.42 22.85 -17.00
N SER A 347 -0.48 22.11 -17.64
CA SER A 347 -0.20 20.88 -18.36
C SER A 347 0.43 21.17 -19.72
N GLU A 348 1.47 20.43 -20.08
CA GLU A 348 1.99 20.33 -21.45
C GLU A 348 1.17 19.33 -22.29
N GLN A 349 0.68 18.25 -21.67
CA GLN A 349 -0.15 17.23 -22.30
C GLN A 349 -1.16 16.69 -21.31
N ILE A 350 -2.35 16.34 -21.80
CA ILE A 350 -3.45 15.85 -20.97
C ILE A 350 -3.97 14.51 -21.50
N ASP A 351 -4.62 13.74 -20.64
CA ASP A 351 -5.36 12.52 -20.95
C ASP A 351 -4.54 11.40 -21.64
N LEU A 352 -3.25 11.29 -21.31
CA LEU A 352 -2.46 10.12 -21.67
C LEU A 352 -2.91 8.92 -20.82
N SER A 353 -2.79 7.70 -21.34
CA SER A 353 -3.25 6.51 -20.63
C SER A 353 -2.20 5.40 -20.58
N LYS A 354 -2.08 4.74 -19.41
CA LYS A 354 -1.32 3.50 -19.22
C LYS A 354 -2.10 2.56 -18.30
N GLY A 355 -2.65 1.48 -18.84
CA GLY A 355 -3.58 0.63 -18.09
C GLY A 355 -4.81 1.44 -17.66
N GLU A 356 -5.17 1.35 -16.38
CA GLU A 356 -6.23 2.15 -15.74
C GLU A 356 -5.74 3.52 -15.23
N ILE A 357 -4.50 3.93 -15.52
CA ILE A 357 -3.94 5.20 -15.04
C ILE A 357 -4.08 6.29 -16.10
N ILE A 358 -4.64 7.44 -15.70
CA ILE A 358 -4.67 8.68 -16.49
C ILE A 358 -3.44 9.53 -16.14
N ILE A 359 -2.74 10.01 -17.15
CA ILE A 359 -1.49 10.76 -17.00
C ILE A 359 -1.63 12.13 -17.66
N HIS A 360 -1.33 13.18 -16.90
CA HIS A 360 -1.20 14.55 -17.41
C HIS A 360 0.24 14.99 -17.21
N ILE A 361 0.91 15.44 -18.27
CA ILE A 361 2.28 15.94 -18.19
C ILE A 361 2.24 17.43 -17.84
N MET A 362 2.95 17.82 -16.78
CA MET A 362 2.96 19.16 -16.21
C MET A 362 4.25 19.89 -16.53
N CYS A 363 4.20 21.20 -16.78
CA CYS A 363 5.38 22.00 -17.09
C CYS A 363 6.26 22.32 -15.86
N GLY A 364 5.84 21.90 -14.68
CA GLY A 364 6.46 22.16 -13.38
C GLY A 364 6.17 21.04 -12.39
N VAL A 365 6.77 21.14 -11.21
CA VAL A 365 6.59 20.15 -10.15
C VAL A 365 5.56 20.63 -9.13
N ILE A 366 4.50 19.85 -8.96
CA ILE A 366 3.49 20.03 -7.92
C ILE A 366 4.03 19.41 -6.63
N MET A 367 4.19 20.22 -5.60
CA MET A 367 4.78 19.81 -4.32
C MET A 367 4.41 20.79 -3.21
N ASP A 368 4.58 20.36 -1.95
CA ASP A 368 4.39 21.23 -0.80
C ASP A 368 5.53 22.27 -0.64
N PRO A 369 5.30 23.35 0.12
CA PRO A 369 6.30 24.41 0.31
C PRO A 369 7.56 23.97 1.07
N GLU A 370 7.47 22.98 1.96
CA GLU A 370 8.61 22.48 2.73
C GLU A 370 9.59 21.76 1.80
N PHE A 371 9.06 20.84 0.98
CA PHE A 371 9.81 20.10 -0.02
C PHE A 371 10.38 21.02 -1.11
N ALA A 372 9.62 22.01 -1.58
CA ALA A 372 10.14 23.03 -2.48
C ALA A 372 11.33 23.81 -1.87
N GLY A 373 11.29 24.04 -0.55
CA GLY A 373 12.36 24.69 0.20
C GLY A 373 13.67 23.88 0.22
N ASP A 374 13.58 22.56 0.38
CA ASP A 374 14.74 21.65 0.40
C ASP A 374 15.47 21.61 -0.97
N HIS A 375 14.71 21.72 -2.07
CA HIS A 375 15.26 21.71 -3.43
C HIS A 375 15.68 23.10 -3.94
N ALA A 376 15.38 24.17 -3.20
CA ALA A 376 15.85 25.52 -3.49
C ALA A 376 17.31 25.78 -3.03
N VAL A 377 17.94 24.83 -2.33
CA VAL A 377 19.32 24.94 -1.84
C VAL A 377 20.30 25.08 -3.01
N GLY A 378 21.03 26.21 -3.04
CA GLY A 378 21.92 26.63 -4.13
C GLY A 378 21.36 27.75 -5.05
N ARG A 379 20.10 28.18 -4.84
CA ARG A 379 19.56 29.44 -5.37
C ARG A 379 19.94 30.61 -4.45
N THR A 380 20.00 31.83 -4.97
CA THR A 380 20.27 33.02 -4.13
C THR A 380 19.18 33.21 -3.07
N GLU A 381 19.48 33.89 -1.95
CA GLU A 381 18.48 34.09 -0.88
C GLU A 381 17.20 34.81 -1.38
N GLN A 382 17.32 35.69 -2.39
CA GLN A 382 16.18 36.30 -3.05
C GLN A 382 15.35 35.27 -3.84
N GLU A 383 15.99 34.37 -4.58
CA GLU A 383 15.28 33.32 -5.34
C GLU A 383 14.64 32.28 -4.41
N GLN A 384 15.29 31.91 -3.30
CA GLN A 384 14.71 31.02 -2.29
C GLN A 384 13.50 31.65 -1.62
N ARG A 385 13.57 32.96 -1.31
CA ARG A 385 12.47 33.73 -0.77
C ARG A 385 11.31 33.83 -1.77
N LEU A 386 11.58 34.11 -3.03
CA LEU A 386 10.56 34.18 -4.09
C LEU A 386 9.89 32.82 -4.34
N VAL A 387 10.63 31.72 -4.30
CA VAL A 387 10.07 30.36 -4.43
C VAL A 387 9.17 30.06 -3.23
N ARG A 388 9.62 30.34 -2.00
CA ARG A 388 8.80 30.14 -0.79
C ARG A 388 7.58 31.04 -0.75
N GLU A 389 7.70 32.32 -1.13
CA GLU A 389 6.57 33.25 -1.21
C GLU A 389 5.59 32.83 -2.31
N TRP A 390 6.09 32.37 -3.47
CA TRP A 390 5.27 31.81 -4.56
C TRP A 390 4.50 30.57 -4.10
N TYR A 391 5.14 29.62 -3.43
CA TYR A 391 4.48 28.41 -2.90
C TYR A 391 3.57 28.70 -1.67
N CYS A 392 3.94 29.58 -0.75
CA CYS A 392 3.08 29.98 0.38
C CYS A 392 1.84 30.75 -0.09
N SER A 393 1.95 31.54 -1.16
CA SER A 393 0.79 32.19 -1.79
C SER A 393 -0.20 31.20 -2.41
N GLN A 394 0.22 29.96 -2.71
CA GLN A 394 -0.68 28.88 -3.13
C GLN A 394 -1.51 28.33 -1.97
N THR A 395 -1.01 28.41 -0.73
CA THR A 395 -1.69 27.91 0.47
C THR A 395 -2.53 28.98 1.19
N GLU A 396 -2.34 30.26 0.88
CA GLU A 396 -3.05 31.39 1.53
C GLU A 396 -4.31 31.86 0.79
N TYR A 397 -4.65 31.29 -0.37
CA TYR A 397 -6.00 31.37 -0.94
C TYR A 397 -6.83 30.17 -0.47
N MET A 398 -7.00 30.08 0.86
CA MET A 398 -7.94 29.19 1.55
C MET A 398 -9.26 29.90 1.85
#